data_AF-A0AB34R634-F1
#
_entry.id   AF-A0AB34R634-F1
#
_cell.length_a   1.000
_cell.length_b   1.000
_cell.length_c   1.000
_cell.angle_alpha   90.00
_cell.angle_beta   90.00
_cell.angle_gamma   90.00
#
_symmetry.space_group_name_H-M   'P 1'
#
loop_
_entity.id
_entity.type
_entity.pdbx_description
1 polymer ?
#
loop_
_entity_poly.entity_id
_entity_poly.type
_entity_poly.pdbx_seq_one_letter_code
_entity_poly.pdbx_strand_id
1 'polypeptide(L)'
;MKLCPFSIRQATHDDITEIKELFKSTVLTINKHDYSQEEVEDWASCGEDISKISEMIETHYFIVAINRPSQIVGFSSITSQGYLHSMFVHKDFQGKGIATLLLDDIEQFAKGNGITKITSEVSLTARRFFEKQGYIVTTEQKRQANKLCLTNFWMAKEMRIMRPYDGRVPACGVFCGGCPTYTREKKPCKGAELNRVRCDKCSTFHLCCIQKKITHCYQCSLFPCAKFKGFTKRWLKYGQDFIENQKLLKQIGETEFLKFYNKKTSNEY
;
A
#
# COMPACT_ATOMS: atom_id res chain seq x y z
N MET A 1 0.55 23.17 -0.41
CA MET A 1 0.47 21.74 0.00
C MET A 1 0.55 21.71 1.51
N LYS A 2 -0.43 21.12 2.22
CA LYS A 2 -0.26 20.86 3.66
C LYS A 2 0.80 19.76 3.79
N LEU A 3 1.90 20.05 4.48
CA LEU A 3 2.89 19.03 4.86
C LEU A 3 2.17 17.93 5.63
N CYS A 4 2.40 16.66 5.28
CA CYS A 4 1.97 15.55 6.13
C CYS A 4 2.71 15.71 7.46
N PRO A 5 2.01 15.81 8.61
CA PRO A 5 2.66 16.01 9.90
C PRO A 5 3.33 14.73 10.43
N PHE A 6 3.26 13.64 9.67
CA PHE A 6 3.78 12.32 10.04
C PHE A 6 4.77 11.82 8.99
N SER A 7 5.78 11.09 9.45
CA SER A 7 6.76 10.40 8.61
C SER A 7 6.94 8.95 9.07
N ILE A 8 7.39 8.09 8.15
CA ILE A 8 7.71 6.69 8.44
C ILE A 8 9.23 6.52 8.55
N ARG A 9 9.66 5.65 9.47
CA ARG A 9 11.03 5.09 9.51
C ARG A 9 10.98 3.63 9.98
N GLN A 10 12.07 2.89 9.77
CA GLN A 10 12.22 1.57 10.40
C GLN A 10 12.30 1.71 11.91
N ALA A 11 11.74 0.72 12.60
CA ALA A 11 11.85 0.59 14.05
C ALA A 11 13.26 0.13 14.44
N THR A 12 13.72 0.55 15.60
CA THR A 12 14.97 0.08 16.23
C THR A 12 14.68 -0.46 17.63
N HIS A 13 15.65 -1.12 18.25
CA HIS A 13 15.48 -1.64 19.62
C HIS A 13 15.20 -0.52 20.65
N ASP A 14 15.64 0.71 20.40
CA ASP A 14 15.35 1.87 21.26
C ASP A 14 13.85 2.22 21.29
N ASP A 15 13.09 1.80 20.27
CA ASP A 15 11.66 2.07 20.16
C ASP A 15 10.80 1.08 20.96
N ILE A 16 11.36 -0.04 21.45
CA ILE A 16 10.60 -1.17 22.02
C ILE A 16 9.67 -0.71 23.15
N THR A 17 10.17 0.13 24.05
CA THR A 17 9.38 0.63 25.19
C THR A 17 8.20 1.46 24.72
N GLU A 18 8.39 2.38 23.77
CA GLU A 18 7.31 3.25 23.28
C GLU A 18 6.30 2.47 22.43
N ILE A 19 6.75 1.49 21.63
CA ILE A 19 5.89 0.57 20.86
C ILE A 19 5.00 -0.24 21.80
N LYS A 20 5.58 -0.79 22.89
CA LYS A 20 4.86 -1.54 23.91
C LYS A 20 3.76 -0.69 24.55
N GLU A 21 4.09 0.51 25.01
CA GLU A 21 3.12 1.41 25.66
C GLU A 21 2.03 1.87 24.68
N LEU A 22 2.38 2.12 23.43
CA LEU A 22 1.41 2.43 22.37
C LEU A 22 0.43 1.27 22.17
N PHE A 23 0.93 0.05 22.00
CA PHE A 23 0.11 -1.15 21.84
C PHE A 23 -0.87 -1.30 23.00
N LYS A 24 -0.34 -1.34 24.23
CA LYS A 24 -1.12 -1.55 25.46
C LYS A 24 -2.19 -0.48 25.63
N SER A 25 -1.82 0.79 25.51
CA SER A 25 -2.75 1.91 25.68
C SER A 25 -3.83 1.93 24.59
N THR A 26 -3.50 1.52 23.37
CA THR A 26 -4.46 1.44 22.26
C THR A 26 -5.47 0.31 22.48
N VAL A 27 -5.01 -0.88 22.85
CA VAL A 27 -5.91 -2.02 23.15
C VAL A 27 -6.88 -1.66 24.28
N LEU A 28 -6.37 -1.11 25.39
CA LEU A 28 -7.18 -0.78 26.55
C LEU A 28 -8.12 0.41 26.34
N THR A 29 -7.82 1.33 25.43
CA THR A 29 -8.61 2.55 25.24
C THR A 29 -9.53 2.50 24.02
N ILE A 30 -9.04 1.93 22.91
CA ILE A 30 -9.74 1.95 21.62
C ILE A 30 -10.48 0.62 21.41
N ASN A 31 -9.80 -0.51 21.57
CA ASN A 31 -10.40 -1.82 21.27
C ASN A 31 -11.47 -2.24 22.28
N LYS A 32 -11.51 -1.66 23.49
CA LYS A 32 -12.58 -1.89 24.49
C LYS A 32 -14.00 -1.55 24.01
N HIS A 33 -14.13 -0.85 22.89
CA HIS A 33 -15.43 -0.56 22.29
C HIS A 33 -16.00 -1.76 21.51
N ASP A 34 -15.15 -2.70 21.11
CA ASP A 34 -15.52 -3.88 20.31
C ASP A 34 -15.31 -5.21 21.05
N TYR A 35 -14.57 -5.19 22.16
CA TYR A 35 -14.22 -6.35 22.99
C TYR A 35 -14.61 -6.09 24.44
N SER A 36 -14.84 -7.17 25.21
CA SER A 36 -15.08 -7.07 26.64
C SER A 36 -13.83 -6.58 27.40
N GLN A 37 -14.03 -6.09 28.63
CA GLN A 37 -12.94 -5.60 29.47
C GLN A 37 -11.89 -6.69 29.74
N GLU A 38 -12.33 -7.92 30.04
CA GLU A 38 -11.43 -9.06 30.29
C GLU A 38 -10.63 -9.42 29.03
N GLU A 39 -11.26 -9.40 27.85
CA GLU A 39 -10.58 -9.67 26.58
C GLU A 39 -9.50 -8.62 26.27
N VAL A 40 -9.77 -7.34 26.46
CA VAL A 40 -8.76 -6.30 26.20
C VAL A 40 -7.63 -6.31 27.22
N GLU A 41 -7.89 -6.66 28.47
CA GLU A 41 -6.85 -6.83 29.49
C GLU A 41 -5.96 -8.03 29.18
N ASP A 42 -6.55 -9.17 28.82
CA ASP A 42 -5.81 -10.36 28.41
C ASP A 42 -4.97 -10.10 27.16
N TRP A 43 -5.53 -9.42 26.16
CA TRP A 43 -4.81 -9.05 24.95
C TRP A 43 -3.69 -8.04 25.19
N ALA A 44 -3.94 -6.99 25.99
CA ALA A 44 -2.93 -6.02 26.34
C ALA A 44 -1.75 -6.67 27.10
N SER A 45 -2.01 -7.72 27.88
CA SER A 45 -0.97 -8.49 28.60
C SER A 45 0.03 -9.18 27.66
N CYS A 46 -0.36 -9.47 26.41
CA CYS A 46 0.56 -10.04 25.42
C CYS A 46 1.74 -9.11 25.09
N GLY A 47 1.56 -7.79 25.27
CA GLY A 47 2.60 -6.80 25.02
C GLY A 47 3.62 -6.66 26.14
N GLU A 48 3.44 -7.35 27.28
CA GLU A 48 4.42 -7.32 28.37
C GLU A 48 5.73 -8.01 28.01
N ASP A 49 5.68 -8.99 27.10
CA ASP A 49 6.83 -9.72 26.58
C ASP A 49 7.54 -8.93 25.48
N ILE A 50 8.53 -8.13 25.90
CA ILE A 50 9.36 -7.31 24.99
C ILE A 50 10.21 -8.13 24.02
N SER A 51 10.47 -9.42 24.32
CA SER A 51 11.31 -10.27 23.47
C SER A 51 10.68 -10.47 22.09
N LYS A 52 9.34 -10.58 22.03
CA LYS A 52 8.58 -10.69 20.78
C LYS A 52 8.69 -9.43 19.92
N ILE A 53 8.70 -8.24 20.54
CA ILE A 53 8.88 -6.99 19.79
C ILE A 53 10.30 -6.93 19.23
N SER A 54 11.30 -7.29 20.04
CA SER A 54 12.71 -7.38 19.60
C SER A 54 12.87 -8.35 18.42
N GLU A 55 12.33 -9.56 18.53
CA GLU A 55 12.37 -10.55 17.45
C GLU A 55 11.69 -10.04 16.17
N MET A 56 10.53 -9.38 16.29
CA MET A 56 9.87 -8.80 15.12
C MET A 56 10.70 -7.68 14.48
N ILE A 57 11.41 -6.84 15.25
CA ILE A 57 12.29 -5.81 14.72
C ILE A 57 13.43 -6.43 13.90
N GLU A 58 13.96 -7.58 14.34
CA GLU A 58 15.05 -8.27 13.66
C GLU A 58 14.59 -9.07 12.42
N THR A 59 13.39 -9.64 12.46
CA THR A 59 12.93 -10.63 11.46
C THR A 59 11.91 -10.10 10.46
N HIS A 60 11.22 -9.01 10.77
CA HIS A 60 10.17 -8.43 9.92
C HIS A 60 10.61 -7.10 9.34
N TYR A 61 9.95 -6.68 8.26
CA TYR A 61 9.96 -5.27 7.90
C TYR A 61 9.06 -4.52 8.88
N PHE A 62 9.69 -3.95 9.91
CA PHE A 62 9.04 -3.26 11.02
C PHE A 62 9.23 -1.74 10.89
N ILE A 63 8.12 -1.02 10.83
CA ILE A 63 8.10 0.43 10.67
C ILE A 63 7.32 1.13 11.78
N VAL A 64 7.70 2.37 12.07
CA VAL A 64 6.99 3.29 12.96
C VAL A 64 6.61 4.56 12.23
N ALA A 65 5.43 5.08 12.54
CA ALA A 65 4.98 6.42 12.16
C ALA A 65 5.31 7.38 13.30
N ILE A 66 6.00 8.48 12.99
CA ILE A 66 6.39 9.50 13.97
C ILE A 66 5.74 10.85 13.63
N ASN A 67 5.40 11.63 14.66
CA ASN A 67 4.99 13.03 14.51
C ASN A 67 6.20 13.98 14.62
N ARG A 68 5.97 15.30 14.61
CA ARG A 68 6.92 16.30 15.17
C ARG A 68 6.45 16.53 16.60
N PRO A 69 7.15 16.16 17.69
CA PRO A 69 8.60 16.11 17.94
C PRO A 69 9.21 14.68 18.02
N SER A 70 8.97 13.84 17.02
CA SER A 70 9.49 12.46 16.90
C SER A 70 8.88 11.42 17.85
N GLN A 71 7.69 11.68 18.41
CA GLN A 71 6.92 10.66 19.13
C GLN A 71 6.38 9.61 18.16
N ILE A 72 6.43 8.33 18.54
CA ILE A 72 5.79 7.24 17.82
C ILE A 72 4.28 7.33 18.01
N VAL A 73 3.58 7.48 16.89
CA VAL A 73 2.11 7.61 16.83
C VAL A 73 1.43 6.44 16.13
N GLY A 74 2.21 5.46 15.69
CA GLY A 74 1.73 4.17 15.18
C GLY A 74 2.89 3.30 14.72
N PHE A 75 2.61 2.02 14.50
CA PHE A 75 3.60 1.08 13.98
C PHE A 75 2.93 -0.01 13.15
N SER A 76 3.71 -0.69 12.31
CA SER A 76 3.27 -1.86 11.56
C SER A 76 4.44 -2.80 11.26
N SER A 77 4.17 -4.10 11.12
CA SER A 77 5.16 -5.09 10.70
C SER A 77 4.60 -6.08 9.68
N ILE A 78 5.45 -6.52 8.75
CA ILE A 78 5.14 -7.56 7.76
C ILE A 78 6.31 -8.55 7.60
N THR A 79 6.00 -9.83 7.47
CA THR A 79 6.99 -10.87 7.15
C THR A 79 7.38 -10.84 5.68
N SER A 80 8.51 -11.45 5.31
CA SER A 80 8.90 -11.62 3.91
C SER A 80 7.94 -12.51 3.10
N GLN A 81 7.11 -13.33 3.77
CA GLN A 81 6.06 -14.14 3.13
C GLN A 81 4.74 -13.37 2.92
N GLY A 82 4.64 -12.12 3.39
CA GLY A 82 3.46 -11.28 3.20
C GLY A 82 2.44 -11.34 4.34
N TYR A 83 2.81 -11.84 5.52
CA TYR A 83 1.94 -11.77 6.69
C TYR A 83 2.10 -10.44 7.40
N LEU A 84 1.11 -9.56 7.31
CA LEU A 84 1.03 -8.32 8.08
C LEU A 84 0.64 -8.69 9.52
N HIS A 85 1.67 -8.79 10.36
CA HIS A 85 1.59 -9.37 11.70
C HIS A 85 0.96 -8.38 12.70
N SER A 86 1.36 -7.12 12.66
CA SER A 86 0.87 -6.11 13.60
C SER A 86 0.69 -4.75 12.93
N MET A 87 -0.34 -4.01 13.34
CA MET A 87 -0.53 -2.60 12.97
C MET A 87 -1.40 -1.88 13.99
N PHE A 88 -0.86 -0.84 14.61
CA PHE A 88 -1.56 -0.04 15.63
C PHE A 88 -1.32 1.44 15.41
N VAL A 89 -2.31 2.25 15.79
CA VAL A 89 -2.23 3.71 15.83
C VAL A 89 -2.46 4.14 17.26
N HIS A 90 -1.70 5.12 17.73
CA HIS A 90 -1.82 5.64 19.09
C HIS A 90 -3.23 6.15 19.37
N LYS A 91 -3.76 5.89 20.57
CA LYS A 91 -5.13 6.24 21.00
C LYS A 91 -5.51 7.71 20.73
N ASP A 92 -4.59 8.65 20.94
CA ASP A 92 -4.84 10.09 20.76
C ASP A 92 -4.66 10.59 19.32
N PHE A 93 -4.25 9.69 18.40
CA PHE A 93 -3.96 10.02 17.00
C PHE A 93 -4.88 9.28 16.01
N GLN A 94 -5.97 8.70 16.49
CA GLN A 94 -6.98 8.04 15.67
C GLN A 94 -7.61 9.00 14.64
N GLY A 95 -8.00 8.47 13.49
CA GLY A 95 -8.68 9.24 12.43
C GLY A 95 -7.82 10.28 11.71
N LYS A 96 -6.50 10.33 11.96
CA LYS A 96 -5.58 11.29 11.33
C LYS A 96 -4.85 10.76 10.07
N GLY A 97 -5.27 9.62 9.55
CA GLY A 97 -4.69 9.00 8.34
C GLY A 97 -3.42 8.16 8.57
N ILE A 98 -2.99 7.97 9.82
CA ILE A 98 -1.76 7.22 10.15
C ILE A 98 -1.85 5.74 9.76
N ALA A 99 -2.99 5.08 10.00
CA ALA A 99 -3.18 3.69 9.58
C ALA A 99 -3.06 3.52 8.06
N THR A 100 -3.58 4.48 7.28
CA THR A 100 -3.42 4.51 5.82
C THR A 100 -1.95 4.70 5.43
N LEU A 101 -1.25 5.63 6.08
CA LEU A 101 0.17 5.87 5.84
C LEU A 101 1.02 4.61 6.10
N LEU A 102 0.78 3.92 7.23
CA LEU A 102 1.46 2.66 7.57
C LEU A 102 1.17 1.57 6.54
N LEU A 103 -0.11 1.35 6.21
CA LEU A 103 -0.50 0.30 5.28
C LEU A 103 0.03 0.58 3.85
N ASP A 104 0.02 1.83 3.40
CA ASP A 104 0.55 2.22 2.08
C ASP A 104 2.05 1.93 1.99
N ASP A 105 2.81 2.11 3.08
CA ASP A 105 4.23 1.78 3.14
C ASP A 105 4.47 0.25 3.11
N ILE A 106 3.73 -0.51 3.93
CA ILE A 106 3.75 -1.98 3.92
C ILE A 106 3.39 -2.56 2.55
N GLU A 107 2.37 -2.01 1.88
CA GLU A 107 1.98 -2.44 0.53
C GLU A 107 3.02 -2.09 -0.53
N GLN A 108 3.78 -1.01 -0.35
CA GLN A 108 4.90 -0.65 -1.23
C GLN A 108 6.09 -1.59 -1.01
N PHE A 109 6.43 -1.88 0.25
CA PHE A 109 7.44 -2.89 0.58
C PHE A 109 7.09 -4.24 -0.03
N ALA A 110 5.84 -4.70 0.14
CA ALA A 110 5.36 -5.95 -0.43
C ALA A 110 5.53 -5.99 -1.96
N LYS A 111 5.13 -4.93 -2.67
CA LYS A 111 5.32 -4.83 -4.12
C LYS A 111 6.80 -4.85 -4.52
N GLY A 112 7.65 -4.14 -3.78
CA GLY A 112 9.09 -4.07 -4.05
C GLY A 112 9.83 -5.39 -3.84
N ASN A 113 9.30 -6.26 -2.97
CA ASN A 113 9.86 -7.56 -2.65
C ASN A 113 9.10 -8.73 -3.30
N GLY A 114 8.27 -8.45 -4.31
CA GLY A 114 7.57 -9.50 -5.06
C GLY A 114 6.49 -10.25 -4.27
N ILE A 115 6.07 -9.75 -3.11
CA ILE A 115 5.00 -10.34 -2.31
C ILE A 115 3.68 -10.14 -3.05
N THR A 116 3.11 -11.25 -3.50
CA THR A 116 1.94 -11.28 -4.38
C THR A 116 0.62 -11.24 -3.63
N LYS A 117 0.64 -11.44 -2.31
CA LYS A 117 -0.53 -11.48 -1.44
C LYS A 117 -0.13 -11.02 -0.04
N ILE A 118 -0.94 -10.14 0.55
CA ILE A 118 -0.82 -9.80 1.96
C ILE A 118 -1.96 -10.47 2.72
N THR A 119 -1.63 -11.16 3.81
CA THR A 119 -2.58 -11.72 4.77
C THR A 119 -2.44 -11.03 6.12
N SER A 120 -3.52 -11.00 6.92
CA SER A 120 -3.48 -10.46 8.28
C SER A 120 -4.59 -11.03 9.15
N GLU A 121 -4.32 -11.21 10.44
CA GLU A 121 -5.31 -11.48 11.48
C GLU A 121 -5.85 -10.15 12.03
N VAL A 122 -7.01 -9.73 11.52
CA VAL A 122 -7.56 -8.38 11.76
C VAL A 122 -8.61 -8.40 12.87
N SER A 123 -8.50 -7.49 13.84
CA SER A 123 -9.46 -7.35 14.94
C SER A 123 -10.83 -6.82 14.48
N LEU A 124 -11.86 -6.97 15.32
CA LEU A 124 -13.19 -6.37 15.10
C LEU A 124 -13.07 -4.86 14.81
N THR A 125 -12.28 -4.16 15.62
CA THR A 125 -12.02 -2.72 15.50
C THR A 125 -11.43 -2.33 14.15
N ALA A 126 -10.50 -3.12 13.62
CA ALA A 126 -9.76 -2.79 12.40
C ALA A 126 -10.42 -3.33 11.12
N ARG A 127 -11.36 -4.28 11.21
CA ARG A 127 -11.98 -4.95 10.05
C ARG A 127 -12.46 -3.97 8.98
N ARG A 128 -13.28 -2.99 9.37
CA ARG A 128 -13.87 -2.02 8.43
C ARG A 128 -12.81 -1.16 7.74
N PHE A 129 -11.68 -0.89 8.40
CA PHE A 129 -10.55 -0.19 7.79
C PHE A 129 -9.93 -1.06 6.69
N PHE A 130 -9.59 -2.32 6.99
CA PHE A 130 -9.00 -3.24 6.01
C PHE A 130 -9.92 -3.52 4.82
N GLU A 131 -11.23 -3.69 5.05
CA GLU A 131 -12.23 -3.83 3.96
C GLU A 131 -12.21 -2.63 3.01
N LYS A 132 -12.13 -1.40 3.54
CA LYS A 132 -12.03 -0.18 2.73
C LYS A 132 -10.72 -0.11 1.93
N GLN A 133 -9.65 -0.75 2.42
CA GLN A 133 -8.36 -0.85 1.73
C GLN A 133 -8.33 -1.99 0.71
N GLY A 134 -9.42 -2.73 0.54
CA GLY A 134 -9.58 -3.79 -0.45
C GLY A 134 -9.12 -5.17 0.03
N TYR A 135 -8.93 -5.35 1.34
CA TYR A 135 -8.79 -6.68 1.93
C TYR A 135 -10.15 -7.35 2.04
N ILE A 136 -10.18 -8.66 1.87
CA ILE A 136 -11.39 -9.47 1.92
C ILE A 136 -11.27 -10.43 3.10
N VAL A 137 -12.34 -10.55 3.89
CA VAL A 137 -12.45 -11.58 4.93
C VAL A 137 -12.50 -12.94 4.27
N THR A 138 -11.55 -13.82 4.61
CA THR A 138 -11.60 -15.23 4.19
C THR A 138 -12.24 -16.10 5.26
N THR A 139 -11.98 -15.78 6.54
CA THR A 139 -12.41 -16.60 7.68
C THR A 139 -12.64 -15.71 8.90
N GLU A 140 -13.77 -15.88 9.58
CA GLU A 140 -13.93 -15.42 10.97
C GLU A 140 -13.47 -16.55 11.91
N GLN A 141 -12.67 -16.22 12.91
CA GLN A 141 -12.10 -17.21 13.82
C GLN A 141 -11.98 -16.67 15.24
N LYS A 142 -11.66 -17.54 16.19
CA LYS A 142 -11.24 -17.17 17.54
C LYS A 142 -9.76 -17.42 17.70
N ARG A 143 -9.01 -16.38 18.05
CA ARG A 143 -7.57 -16.44 18.27
C ARG A 143 -7.26 -16.29 19.75
N GLN A 144 -6.46 -17.20 20.28
CA GLN A 144 -5.95 -17.07 21.64
C GLN A 144 -5.00 -15.89 21.73
N ALA A 145 -5.27 -14.98 22.67
CA ALA A 145 -4.36 -13.91 23.06
C ALA A 145 -3.34 -14.46 24.08
N ASN A 146 -3.59 -14.30 25.38
CA ASN A 146 -2.79 -14.94 26.42
C ASN A 146 -3.58 -16.12 27.01
N LYS A 147 -4.70 -15.83 27.68
CA LYS A 147 -5.60 -16.84 28.27
C LYS A 147 -6.93 -16.95 27.52
N LEU A 148 -7.41 -15.85 26.95
CA LEU A 148 -8.73 -15.77 26.33
C LEU A 148 -8.65 -15.90 24.80
N CYS A 149 -9.75 -16.36 24.21
CA CYS A 149 -9.91 -16.50 22.77
C CYS A 149 -10.81 -15.39 22.21
N LEU A 150 -10.20 -14.42 21.54
CA LEU A 150 -10.86 -13.25 20.99
C LEU A 150 -11.26 -13.49 19.54
N THR A 151 -12.42 -12.97 19.13
CA THR A 151 -12.83 -13.01 17.73
C THR A 151 -11.96 -12.07 16.89
N ASN A 152 -11.43 -12.59 15.78
CA ASN A 152 -10.75 -11.83 14.74
C ASN A 152 -11.07 -12.41 13.35
N PHE A 153 -10.51 -11.79 12.30
CA PHE A 153 -10.77 -12.16 10.92
C PHE A 153 -9.45 -12.41 10.19
N TRP A 154 -9.31 -13.59 9.59
CA TRP A 154 -8.29 -13.78 8.57
C TRP A 154 -8.71 -12.98 7.33
N MET A 155 -7.91 -12.00 6.96
CA MET A 155 -8.15 -11.15 5.81
C MET A 155 -6.99 -11.24 4.82
N ALA A 156 -7.30 -11.10 3.54
CA ALA A 156 -6.30 -11.15 2.48
C ALA A 156 -6.52 -10.09 1.40
N LYS A 157 -5.43 -9.62 0.81
CA LYS A 157 -5.43 -8.76 -0.37
C LYS A 157 -4.40 -9.27 -1.36
N GLU A 158 -4.87 -9.56 -2.58
CA GLU A 158 -3.98 -9.89 -3.70
C GLU A 158 -3.25 -8.62 -4.15
N MET A 159 -1.92 -8.67 -4.12
CA MET A 159 -1.06 -7.62 -4.62
C MET A 159 -0.97 -7.78 -6.13
N ARG A 160 -1.31 -6.71 -6.85
CA ARG A 160 -1.26 -6.75 -8.31
C ARG A 160 0.18 -6.73 -8.76
N ILE A 161 0.67 -7.89 -9.18
CA ILE A 161 1.98 -8.06 -9.77
C ILE A 161 1.99 -7.35 -11.12
N MET A 162 2.96 -6.45 -11.29
CA MET A 162 3.26 -5.91 -12.60
C MET A 162 3.92 -7.01 -13.44
N ARG A 163 3.52 -7.15 -14.70
CA ARG A 163 4.16 -8.06 -15.65
C ARG A 163 5.17 -7.30 -16.51
N PRO A 164 6.23 -7.94 -17.01
CA PRO A 164 7.12 -7.31 -17.97
C PRO A 164 6.35 -6.78 -19.19
N TYR A 165 6.78 -5.63 -19.69
CA TYR A 165 6.25 -5.02 -20.90
C TYR A 165 7.29 -4.14 -21.58
N ASP A 166 7.57 -4.43 -22.86
CA ASP A 166 8.61 -3.77 -23.65
C ASP A 166 8.06 -3.07 -24.91
N GLY A 167 6.74 -2.95 -25.03
CA GLY A 167 6.10 -2.23 -26.14
C GLY A 167 6.05 -0.71 -25.93
N ARG A 168 5.48 0.04 -26.88
CA ARG A 168 5.36 1.51 -26.72
C ARG A 168 4.62 1.95 -25.45
N VAL A 169 4.98 3.13 -24.97
CA VAL A 169 4.23 3.84 -23.94
C VAL A 169 3.16 4.72 -24.62
N PRO A 170 1.86 4.55 -24.32
CA PRO A 170 0.82 5.38 -24.93
C PRO A 170 0.82 6.79 -24.34
N ALA A 171 0.18 7.74 -25.02
CA ALA A 171 0.15 9.17 -24.67
C ALA A 171 -0.22 9.50 -23.21
N CYS A 172 -0.99 8.63 -22.53
CA CYS A 172 -1.36 8.81 -21.14
C CYS A 172 -0.28 8.36 -20.13
N GLY A 173 0.83 7.76 -20.59
CA GLY A 173 1.96 7.36 -19.76
C GLY A 173 1.71 6.11 -18.93
N VAL A 174 0.78 5.24 -19.37
CA VAL A 174 0.55 3.96 -18.68
C VAL A 174 1.65 2.98 -19.03
N PHE A 175 2.27 2.40 -18.01
CA PHE A 175 3.05 1.18 -18.16
C PHE A 175 2.07 0.01 -18.30
N CYS A 176 1.99 -0.60 -19.49
CA CYS A 176 1.01 -1.66 -19.74
C CYS A 176 1.23 -2.86 -18.83
N GLY A 177 2.47 -3.13 -18.42
CA GLY A 177 2.80 -4.16 -17.44
C GLY A 177 2.10 -4.01 -16.10
N GLY A 178 1.66 -2.80 -15.70
CA GLY A 178 0.83 -2.58 -14.51
C GLY A 178 -0.67 -2.39 -14.80
N CYS A 179 -1.13 -2.63 -16.04
CA CYS A 179 -2.53 -2.45 -16.41
C CYS A 179 -3.38 -3.68 -16.05
N PRO A 180 -4.53 -3.55 -15.35
CA PRO A 180 -5.40 -4.68 -15.00
C PRO A 180 -5.79 -5.56 -16.19
N THR A 181 -6.01 -4.94 -17.36
CA THR A 181 -6.43 -5.68 -18.54
C THR A 181 -5.26 -6.42 -19.18
N TYR A 182 -4.03 -5.93 -19.01
CA TYR A 182 -2.82 -6.60 -19.49
C TYR A 182 -2.42 -7.75 -18.54
N THR A 183 -2.50 -7.52 -17.23
CA THR A 183 -2.01 -8.47 -16.22
C THR A 183 -3.00 -9.59 -15.88
N ARG A 184 -4.24 -9.55 -16.35
CA ARG A 184 -5.24 -10.61 -16.12
C ARG A 184 -4.87 -11.91 -16.83
N GLU A 185 -5.24 -13.04 -16.23
CA GLU A 185 -4.98 -14.37 -16.80
C GLU A 185 -5.85 -14.65 -18.03
N LYS A 186 -7.16 -14.39 -17.93
CA LYS A 186 -8.11 -14.71 -18.99
C LYS A 186 -8.18 -13.58 -20.01
N LYS A 187 -7.82 -13.90 -21.26
CA LYS A 187 -7.87 -13.01 -22.43
C LYS A 187 -7.16 -11.65 -22.19
N PRO A 188 -5.86 -11.63 -21.85
CA PRO A 188 -5.16 -10.37 -21.58
C PRO A 188 -5.15 -9.44 -22.79
N CYS A 189 -5.10 -8.13 -22.53
CA CYS A 189 -4.76 -7.14 -23.53
C CYS A 189 -3.32 -7.38 -23.98
N LYS A 190 -3.03 -7.29 -25.29
CA LYS A 190 -1.68 -7.48 -25.85
C LYS A 190 -0.73 -6.29 -25.67
N GLY A 191 -1.09 -5.34 -24.80
CA GLY A 191 -0.32 -4.10 -24.58
C GLY A 191 -0.58 -3.02 -25.63
N ALA A 192 -0.07 -1.81 -25.40
CA ALA A 192 -0.35 -0.65 -26.25
C ALA A 192 0.29 -0.75 -27.64
N GLU A 193 1.42 -1.46 -27.77
CA GLU A 193 2.10 -1.70 -29.04
C GLU A 193 1.21 -2.49 -30.01
N LEU A 194 0.66 -3.61 -29.54
CA LEU A 194 -0.11 -4.53 -30.38
C LEU A 194 -1.62 -4.18 -30.41
N ASN A 195 -2.14 -3.48 -29.41
CA ASN A 195 -3.54 -3.05 -29.36
C ASN A 195 -3.72 -1.62 -29.90
N ARG A 196 -3.13 -1.34 -31.07
CA ARG A 196 -3.18 -0.03 -31.74
C ARG A 196 -4.61 0.47 -31.94
N VAL A 197 -5.53 -0.40 -32.34
CA VAL A 197 -6.94 -0.04 -32.56
C VAL A 197 -7.57 0.60 -31.32
N ARG A 198 -7.31 0.09 -30.12
CA ARG A 198 -7.84 0.66 -28.88
C ARG A 198 -7.10 1.93 -28.48
N CYS A 199 -5.77 1.91 -28.53
CA CYS A 199 -4.93 2.99 -28.04
C CYS A 199 -4.96 4.23 -28.96
N ASP A 200 -4.99 4.03 -30.27
CA ASP A 200 -4.96 5.10 -31.27
C ASP A 200 -6.35 5.71 -31.48
N LYS A 201 -7.43 4.96 -31.18
CA LYS A 201 -8.80 5.51 -31.12
C LYS A 201 -9.15 6.11 -29.76
N CYS A 202 -8.20 6.20 -28.81
CA CYS A 202 -8.46 6.74 -27.49
C CYS A 202 -8.74 8.25 -27.54
N SER A 203 -10.01 8.62 -27.53
CA SER A 203 -10.48 10.01 -27.45
C SER A 203 -10.13 10.71 -26.13
N THR A 204 -9.70 9.94 -25.13
CA THR A 204 -9.38 10.49 -23.81
C THR A 204 -8.08 11.30 -23.85
N PHE A 205 -7.02 10.71 -24.39
CA PHE A 205 -5.66 11.28 -24.35
C PHE A 205 -4.93 11.20 -25.68
N HIS A 206 -5.04 10.10 -26.44
CA HIS A 206 -4.31 9.95 -27.70
C HIS A 206 -4.77 10.99 -28.75
N LEU A 207 -6.06 11.03 -29.07
CA LEU A 207 -6.59 12.00 -30.03
C LEU A 207 -6.41 13.46 -29.57
N CYS A 208 -6.45 13.71 -28.26
CA CYS A 208 -6.14 15.02 -27.69
C CYS A 208 -4.66 15.42 -27.92
N CYS A 209 -3.73 14.47 -27.81
CA CYS A 209 -2.31 14.71 -28.08
C CYS A 209 -2.07 14.96 -29.58
N ILE A 210 -2.70 14.17 -30.46
CA ILE A 210 -2.67 14.38 -31.91
C ILE A 210 -3.16 15.79 -32.29
N GLN A 211 -4.32 16.21 -31.78
CA GLN A 211 -4.87 17.55 -32.04
C GLN A 211 -3.91 18.67 -31.60
N LYS A 212 -3.19 18.44 -30.50
CA LYS A 212 -2.21 19.38 -29.94
C LYS A 212 -0.80 19.22 -30.53
N LYS A 213 -0.61 18.31 -31.49
CA LYS A 213 0.69 17.99 -32.12
C LYS A 213 1.78 17.61 -31.10
N ILE A 214 1.40 16.83 -30.09
CA ILE A 214 2.28 16.29 -29.05
C ILE A 214 2.14 14.76 -28.99
N THR A 215 3.09 14.07 -28.38
CA THR A 215 3.04 12.59 -28.22
C THR A 215 2.55 12.19 -26.83
N HIS A 216 2.88 12.98 -25.81
CA HIS A 216 2.57 12.69 -24.40
C HIS A 216 1.91 13.87 -23.70
N CYS A 217 1.11 13.56 -22.68
CA CYS A 217 0.39 14.57 -21.92
C CYS A 217 1.32 15.57 -21.22
N TYR A 218 2.54 15.19 -20.80
CA TYR A 218 3.50 16.12 -20.17
C TYR A 218 3.92 17.30 -21.06
N GLN A 219 3.77 17.18 -22.39
CA GLN A 219 4.10 18.22 -23.35
C GLN A 219 2.97 19.26 -23.49
N CYS A 220 1.78 18.98 -22.94
CA CYS A 220 0.66 19.90 -22.98
C CYS A 220 0.87 21.04 -21.97
N SER A 221 0.65 22.28 -22.39
CA SER A 221 0.73 23.46 -21.51
C SER A 221 -0.26 23.43 -20.33
N LEU A 222 -1.35 22.65 -20.46
CA LEU A 222 -2.35 22.47 -19.40
C LEU A 222 -2.06 21.28 -18.48
N PHE A 223 -0.91 20.60 -18.63
CA PHE A 223 -0.59 19.44 -17.82
C PHE A 223 -0.19 19.82 -16.37
N PRO A 224 -0.70 19.11 -15.35
CA PRO A 224 -1.77 18.10 -15.40
C PRO A 224 -3.16 18.75 -15.43
N CYS A 225 -3.95 18.47 -16.48
CA CYS A 225 -5.29 19.03 -16.61
C CYS A 225 -6.31 18.30 -15.72
N ALA A 226 -7.48 18.88 -15.47
CA ALA A 226 -8.51 18.29 -14.60
C ALA A 226 -8.90 16.86 -15.00
N LYS A 227 -9.06 16.61 -16.31
CA LYS A 227 -9.36 15.27 -16.87
C LYS A 227 -8.24 14.26 -16.55
N PHE A 228 -6.99 14.68 -16.68
CA PHE A 228 -5.83 13.83 -16.39
C PHE A 228 -5.72 13.53 -14.89
N LYS A 229 -5.88 14.54 -14.02
CA LYS A 229 -5.92 14.37 -12.55
C LYS A 229 -6.98 13.35 -12.12
N GLY A 230 -8.19 13.47 -12.66
CA GLY A 230 -9.29 12.54 -12.36
C GLY A 230 -9.01 11.12 -12.85
N PHE A 231 -8.35 10.97 -14.01
CA PHE A 231 -7.91 9.67 -14.51
C PHE A 231 -6.82 9.05 -13.63
N THR A 232 -5.77 9.81 -13.29
CA THR A 232 -4.69 9.38 -12.39
C THR A 232 -5.23 8.88 -11.05
N LYS A 233 -6.14 9.63 -10.41
CA LYS A 233 -6.72 9.24 -9.11
C LYS A 233 -7.38 7.85 -9.15
N ARG A 234 -8.03 7.48 -10.26
CA ARG A 234 -8.67 6.16 -10.42
C ARG A 234 -7.68 5.01 -10.60
N TRP A 235 -6.44 5.32 -11.01
CA TRP A 235 -5.40 4.35 -11.32
C TRP A 235 -4.37 4.15 -10.21
N LEU A 236 -4.36 4.99 -9.18
CA LEU A 236 -3.49 4.82 -8.00
C LEU A 236 -3.63 3.43 -7.37
N LYS A 237 -4.85 2.89 -7.30
CA LYS A 237 -5.14 1.52 -6.81
C LYS A 237 -4.50 0.40 -7.65
N TYR A 238 -3.98 0.70 -8.83
CA TYR A 238 -3.25 -0.21 -9.70
C TYR A 238 -1.74 0.03 -9.65
N GLY A 239 -1.26 0.83 -8.69
CA GLY A 239 0.16 1.06 -8.46
C GLY A 239 0.82 1.99 -9.49
N GLN A 240 0.04 2.79 -10.22
CA GLN A 240 0.56 3.75 -11.18
C GLN A 240 0.00 5.15 -10.92
N ASP A 241 0.87 6.08 -10.57
CA ASP A 241 0.58 7.50 -10.61
C ASP A 241 0.95 8.05 -11.98
N PHE A 242 -0.03 8.34 -12.83
CA PHE A 242 0.24 8.83 -14.17
C PHE A 242 0.77 10.25 -14.23
N ILE A 243 0.61 11.07 -13.19
CA ILE A 243 1.27 12.38 -13.18
C ILE A 243 2.77 12.17 -12.97
N GLU A 244 3.15 11.32 -12.03
CA GLU A 244 4.56 10.97 -11.81
C GLU A 244 5.14 10.20 -13.00
N ASN A 245 4.38 9.31 -13.65
CA ASN A 245 4.85 8.64 -14.86
C ASN A 245 5.15 9.64 -15.98
N GLN A 246 4.30 10.64 -16.16
CA GLN A 246 4.49 11.67 -17.20
C GLN A 246 5.71 12.54 -16.91
N LYS A 247 5.96 12.89 -15.64
CA LYS A 247 7.20 13.57 -15.22
C LYS A 247 8.43 12.71 -15.47
N LEU A 248 8.36 11.42 -15.11
CA LEU A 248 9.44 10.46 -15.32
C LEU A 248 9.72 10.31 -16.82
N LEU A 249 8.70 10.09 -17.65
CA LEU A 249 8.82 10.02 -19.11
C LEU A 249 9.48 11.27 -19.71
N LYS A 250 9.13 12.46 -19.22
CA LYS A 250 9.77 13.71 -19.64
C LYS A 250 11.27 13.73 -19.30
N GLN A 251 11.64 13.17 -18.15
CA GLN A 251 13.00 13.20 -17.62
C GLN A 251 13.90 12.15 -18.28
N ILE A 252 13.42 10.92 -18.44
CA ILE A 252 14.26 9.76 -18.83
C ILE A 252 13.90 9.15 -20.19
N GLY A 253 12.82 9.59 -20.83
CA GLY A 253 12.33 9.03 -22.09
C GLY A 253 11.66 7.67 -21.94
N GLU A 254 11.11 7.13 -23.03
CA GLU A 254 10.32 5.89 -23.03
C GLU A 254 11.16 4.65 -22.72
N THR A 255 12.35 4.51 -23.31
CA THR A 255 13.21 3.34 -23.13
C THR A 255 13.59 3.13 -21.67
N GLU A 256 14.08 4.18 -20.99
CA GLU A 256 14.46 4.08 -19.59
C GLU A 256 13.25 3.99 -18.66
N PHE A 257 12.10 4.57 -19.05
CA PHE A 257 10.84 4.38 -18.33
C PHE A 257 10.39 2.92 -18.32
N LEU A 258 10.47 2.23 -19.46
CA LEU A 258 10.15 0.80 -19.55
C LEU A 258 11.11 -0.02 -18.69
N LYS A 259 12.42 0.23 -18.78
CA LYS A 259 13.42 -0.42 -17.91
C LYS A 259 13.15 -0.18 -16.43
N PHE A 260 12.83 1.05 -16.03
CA PHE A 260 12.50 1.40 -14.65
C PHE A 260 11.32 0.58 -14.12
N TYR A 261 10.27 0.43 -14.92
CA TYR A 261 9.10 -0.36 -14.53
C TYR A 261 9.35 -1.88 -14.60
N ASN A 262 10.06 -2.37 -15.61
CA ASN A 262 10.39 -3.79 -15.74
C ASN A 262 11.31 -4.27 -14.62
N LYS A 263 12.21 -3.42 -14.09
CA LYS A 263 12.96 -3.73 -12.85
C LYS A 263 12.06 -4.03 -11.65
N LYS A 264 10.84 -3.48 -11.61
CA LYS A 264 9.84 -3.76 -10.56
C LYS A 264 9.01 -5.03 -10.85
N THR A 265 9.20 -5.64 -12.02
CA THR A 265 8.51 -6.89 -12.42
C THR A 265 9.37 -8.12 -12.19
N SER A 266 10.69 -7.94 -12.17
CA SER A 266 11.66 -9.01 -11.94
C SER A 266 11.97 -9.08 -10.44
N ASN A 267 11.58 -10.19 -9.80
CA ASN A 267 12.02 -10.54 -8.45
C ASN A 267 13.48 -11.03 -8.48
N GLU A 268 14.42 -10.22 -8.99
CA GLU A 268 15.84 -10.51 -8.90
C GLU A 268 16.48 -9.57 -7.86
N TYR A 269 16.45 -10.03 -6.61
CA TYR A 269 17.47 -9.75 -5.61
C TYR A 269 17.92 -11.08 -5.00
#